data_AF-A0A7J6QS60-F1
#
_entry.id   AF-A0A7J6QS60-F1
#
_cell.length_a   1.000
_cell.length_b   1.000
_cell.length_c   1.000
_cell.angle_alpha   90.00
_cell.angle_beta   90.00
_cell.angle_gamma   90.00
#
_symmetry.space_group_name_H-M   'P 1'
#
loop_
_entity.id
_entity.type
_entity.pdbx_description
1 polymer ?
#
loop_
_entity_poly.entity_id
_entity_poly.type
_entity_poly.pdbx_seq_one_letter_code
_entity_poly.pdbx_strand_id
1 'polypeptide(L)'
;VARRSRSSSDSIGKGLGDDAYDIELKPTFSQQVRGLLMRRLVYAYRNWVGTLAALLIPMVVLLVLLGFQKAAVSIGDATSLTLRPSSNPYKAGPSGHIVAQWSTVDPFVVTVARNGQPLPSIDASLPLTNAEAHACSLLKPYDAIPYEPNTPPNSTLNNALCAGILRFSASLLGEDTAWFEVTALGVTSRSVFADMTALHMTPFALAGNEPLTVVNHPLPHTASQFSNSLTNFAVTFTVGGFYAIALTVVASTLLSYMMMEKTTKIKEQLYVSGCGLLPYWTASWVFDFFFSLIAVCLTFIPLRVYEVNTYLQSDNQAAVWALLVGFCFATPPFNYLISVVARTSTIATYMRIASSILGGLVGSFAISLLFFAGISPLAGLILMWIVRIFPTYSVAQGLTTIFFTGLQNIGAGSFTPKPFDSQILRTCHDTTINDINGGPFEVCFFVAGDDVIMLFVYGVVYFGLLLFLDYKLNDDKWNPDRDLP
;
A
#
# COMPACT_ATOMS: atom_id res chain seq x y z
N VAL A 1 -31.94 -17.93 30.98
CA VAL A 1 -31.98 -16.73 31.85
C VAL A 1 -33.26 -16.81 32.66
N ALA A 2 -33.11 -16.95 33.97
CA ALA A 2 -34.18 -17.30 34.90
C ALA A 2 -34.97 -16.08 35.39
N ARG A 3 -36.21 -16.36 35.82
CA ARG A 3 -37.05 -15.66 36.80
C ARG A 3 -37.23 -14.15 36.62
N ARG A 4 -38.39 -13.75 36.10
CA ARG A 4 -38.97 -12.45 36.47
C ARG A 4 -39.73 -12.57 37.79
N SER A 5 -39.41 -11.63 38.68
CA SER A 5 -39.98 -11.39 39.99
C SER A 5 -41.49 -11.14 39.95
N ARG A 6 -42.25 -11.85 40.78
CA ARG A 6 -43.58 -11.41 41.23
C ARG A 6 -43.39 -10.26 42.22
N SER A 7 -43.87 -9.06 41.89
CA SER A 7 -44.20 -8.05 42.90
C SER A 7 -45.67 -8.23 43.27
N SER A 8 -45.93 -8.40 44.56
CA SER A 8 -47.27 -8.41 45.14
C SER A 8 -47.92 -7.03 45.04
N SER A 9 -49.16 -7.00 44.59
CA SER A 9 -50.13 -6.00 45.03
C SER A 9 -51.51 -6.66 45.06
N ASP A 10 -52.02 -6.88 46.26
CA ASP A 10 -53.40 -7.26 46.53
C ASP A 10 -54.37 -6.19 46.02
N SER A 11 -55.45 -6.61 45.36
CA SER A 11 -56.82 -6.37 45.85
C SER A 11 -57.89 -6.88 44.86
N ILE A 12 -58.59 -7.93 45.32
CA ILE A 12 -60.06 -8.09 45.31
C ILE A 12 -60.81 -7.74 44.02
N GLY A 13 -61.23 -8.79 43.30
CA GLY A 13 -62.31 -8.75 42.32
C GLY A 13 -62.70 -10.17 41.91
N LYS A 14 -63.71 -10.75 42.58
CA LYS A 14 -64.33 -12.03 42.19
C LYS A 14 -65.10 -11.85 40.88
N GLY A 15 -64.77 -12.67 39.88
CA GLY A 15 -65.59 -12.96 38.71
C GLY A 15 -65.14 -14.28 38.10
N LEU A 16 -65.96 -15.33 38.21
CA LEU A 16 -65.76 -16.60 37.52
C LEU A 16 -65.92 -16.40 36.00
N GLY A 17 -65.07 -17.07 35.22
CA GLY A 17 -65.32 -17.34 33.80
C GLY A 17 -64.27 -16.78 32.85
N ASP A 18 -63.14 -17.47 32.75
CA ASP A 18 -62.51 -17.91 31.50
C ASP A 18 -61.11 -18.41 31.89
N ASP A 19 -60.94 -19.74 31.84
CA ASP A 19 -59.62 -20.32 31.69
C ASP A 19 -59.12 -19.92 30.29
N ALA A 20 -58.70 -18.67 30.16
CA ALA A 20 -57.88 -18.22 29.06
C ALA A 20 -56.57 -18.98 29.22
N TYR A 21 -56.48 -20.14 28.57
CA TYR A 21 -55.20 -20.68 28.16
C TYR A 21 -54.46 -19.52 27.52
N ASP A 22 -53.45 -18.98 28.19
CA ASP A 22 -52.48 -18.08 27.58
C ASP A 22 -51.84 -18.90 26.46
N ILE A 23 -52.44 -18.86 25.28
CA ILE A 23 -51.88 -19.45 24.07
C ILE A 23 -50.61 -18.64 23.85
N GLU A 24 -49.48 -19.22 24.24
CA GLU A 24 -48.16 -18.62 24.07
C GLU A 24 -47.94 -18.48 22.55
N LEU A 25 -48.36 -17.33 22.00
CA LEU A 25 -48.22 -17.01 20.59
C LEU A 25 -46.75 -17.12 20.22
N LYS A 26 -46.44 -18.01 19.26
CA LYS A 26 -45.09 -18.19 18.74
C LYS A 26 -44.53 -16.80 18.41
N PRO A 27 -43.38 -16.40 18.97
CA PRO A 27 -42.88 -15.04 18.83
C PRO A 27 -42.70 -14.70 17.36
N THR A 28 -43.14 -13.51 16.97
CA THR A 28 -43.03 -13.02 15.58
C THR A 28 -41.57 -12.92 15.15
N PHE A 29 -41.30 -12.97 13.84
CA PHE A 29 -39.94 -12.86 13.29
C PHE A 29 -39.16 -11.67 13.87
N SER A 30 -39.80 -10.49 13.93
CA SER A 30 -39.18 -9.26 14.47
C SER A 30 -38.84 -9.37 15.97
N GLN A 31 -39.72 -9.97 16.77
CA GLN A 31 -39.47 -10.20 18.19
C GLN A 31 -38.29 -11.15 18.41
N GLN A 32 -38.19 -12.22 17.61
CA GLN A 32 -37.06 -13.16 17.65
C GLN A 32 -35.74 -12.47 17.30
N VAL A 33 -35.71 -11.72 16.18
CA VAL A 33 -34.52 -10.97 15.76
C VAL A 33 -34.09 -9.96 16.82
N ARG A 34 -35.03 -9.19 17.38
CA ARG A 34 -34.74 -8.22 18.43
C ARG A 34 -34.15 -8.89 19.68
N GLY A 35 -34.70 -10.02 20.11
CA GLY A 35 -34.20 -10.78 21.26
C GLY A 35 -32.77 -11.28 21.05
N LEU A 36 -32.48 -11.82 19.86
CA LEU A 36 -31.15 -12.31 19.48
C LEU A 36 -30.12 -11.19 19.36
N LEU A 37 -30.49 -10.04 18.80
CA LEU A 37 -29.63 -8.85 18.73
C LEU A 37 -29.32 -8.32 20.13
N MET A 38 -30.33 -8.21 21.00
CA MET A 38 -30.12 -7.75 22.38
C MET A 38 -29.16 -8.68 23.13
N ARG A 39 -29.25 -9.99 22.92
CA ARG A 39 -28.31 -10.96 23.50
C ARG A 39 -26.87 -10.71 23.04
N ARG A 40 -26.65 -10.46 21.75
CA ARG A 40 -25.32 -10.13 21.20
C ARG A 40 -24.78 -8.81 21.76
N LEU A 41 -25.63 -7.78 21.84
CA LEU A 41 -25.27 -6.50 22.45
C LEU A 41 -24.89 -6.64 23.93
N VAL A 42 -25.68 -7.39 24.71
CA VAL A 42 -25.37 -7.64 26.12
C VAL A 42 -24.08 -8.44 26.27
N TYR A 43 -23.82 -9.42 25.40
CA TYR A 43 -22.55 -10.13 25.40
C TYR A 43 -21.38 -9.20 25.12
N ALA A 44 -21.48 -8.36 24.07
CA ALA A 44 -20.47 -7.38 23.71
C ALA A 44 -20.21 -6.36 24.84
N TYR A 45 -21.28 -5.92 25.52
CA TYR A 45 -21.18 -5.03 26.69
C TYR A 45 -20.51 -5.73 27.90
N ARG A 46 -20.85 -6.99 28.17
CA ARG A 46 -20.22 -7.74 29.27
C ARG A 46 -18.74 -8.02 29.00
N ASN A 47 -18.38 -8.27 27.75
CA ASN A 47 -16.99 -8.41 27.31
C ASN A 47 -16.50 -7.15 26.59
N TRP A 48 -16.67 -5.99 27.22
CA TRP A 48 -16.37 -4.70 26.60
C TRP A 48 -14.90 -4.54 26.19
N VAL A 49 -13.96 -5.11 26.97
CA VAL A 49 -12.52 -5.05 26.68
C VAL A 49 -12.19 -5.79 25.39
N GLY A 50 -12.65 -7.04 25.25
CA GLY A 50 -12.42 -7.83 24.03
C GLY A 50 -13.12 -7.23 22.81
N THR A 51 -14.32 -6.67 23.01
CA THR A 51 -15.09 -6.01 21.96
C THR A 51 -14.39 -4.74 21.47
N LEU A 52 -13.91 -3.89 22.39
CA LEU A 52 -13.16 -2.68 22.06
C LEU A 52 -11.84 -3.01 21.36
N ALA A 53 -11.11 -4.02 21.86
CA ALA A 53 -9.88 -4.49 21.23
C ALA A 53 -10.14 -4.95 19.78
N ALA A 54 -11.20 -5.73 19.54
CA ALA A 54 -11.55 -6.20 18.20
C ALA A 54 -11.84 -5.03 17.22
N LEU A 55 -12.40 -3.92 17.69
CA LEU A 55 -12.64 -2.73 16.87
C LEU A 55 -11.38 -1.90 16.64
N LEU A 56 -10.50 -1.76 17.64
CA LEU A 56 -9.33 -0.90 17.57
C LEU A 56 -8.11 -1.57 16.92
N ILE A 57 -7.95 -2.89 17.04
CA ILE A 57 -6.75 -3.60 16.53
C ILE A 57 -6.53 -3.36 15.02
N PRO A 58 -7.53 -3.44 14.12
CA PRO A 58 -7.30 -3.17 12.69
C PRO A 58 -6.73 -1.78 12.44
N MET A 59 -7.23 -0.77 13.14
CA MET A 59 -6.73 0.60 13.07
C MET A 59 -5.28 0.67 13.54
N VAL A 60 -4.97 0.07 14.71
CA VAL A 60 -3.60 0.07 15.26
C VAL A 60 -2.63 -0.67 14.34
N VAL A 61 -3.03 -1.82 13.80
CA VAL A 61 -2.23 -2.60 12.85
C VAL A 61 -1.94 -1.78 11.60
N LEU A 62 -2.95 -1.13 11.01
CA LEU A 62 -2.73 -0.26 9.85
C LEU A 62 -1.87 0.95 10.18
N LEU A 63 -2.05 1.56 11.35
CA LEU A 63 -1.19 2.67 11.79
C LEU A 63 0.28 2.23 11.83
N VAL A 64 0.56 1.09 12.45
CA VAL A 64 1.92 0.56 12.56
C VAL A 64 2.49 0.18 11.19
N LEU A 65 1.74 -0.57 10.37
CA LEU A 65 2.23 -1.06 9.08
C LEU A 65 2.45 0.08 8.07
N LEU A 66 1.51 1.03 7.98
CA LEU A 66 1.68 2.22 7.13
C LEU A 66 2.79 3.13 7.65
N GLY A 67 2.97 3.22 8.97
CA GLY A 67 4.09 3.94 9.59
C GLY A 67 5.44 3.34 9.22
N PHE A 68 5.59 2.01 9.32
CA PHE A 68 6.78 1.31 8.86
C PHE A 68 7.00 1.49 7.36
N GLN A 69 5.94 1.46 6.56
CA GLN A 69 6.03 1.71 5.12
C GLN A 69 6.55 3.13 4.82
N LYS A 70 5.97 4.17 5.43
CA LYS A 70 6.44 5.56 5.30
C LYS A 70 7.90 5.71 5.74
N ALA A 71 8.30 5.06 6.83
CA ALA A 71 9.67 5.09 7.31
C ALA A 71 10.65 4.37 6.36
N ALA A 72 10.26 3.21 5.82
CA ALA A 72 11.09 2.40 4.93
C ALA A 72 11.25 3.02 3.53
N VAL A 73 10.22 3.73 3.05
CA VAL A 73 10.19 4.36 1.72
C VAL A 73 10.77 5.78 1.73
N SER A 74 11.05 6.34 2.92
CA SER A 74 11.73 7.63 3.05
C SER A 74 13.20 7.52 2.64
N ILE A 75 13.46 7.35 1.35
CA ILE A 75 14.69 7.82 0.73
C ILE A 75 14.62 9.33 0.91
N GLY A 76 15.34 9.86 1.90
CA GLY A 76 15.45 11.30 2.06
C GLY A 76 15.90 11.90 0.74
N ASP A 77 15.35 13.05 0.38
CA ASP A 77 15.85 13.79 -0.77
C ASP A 77 17.38 13.84 -0.69
N ALA A 78 18.05 13.63 -1.82
CA ALA A 78 19.50 13.66 -1.86
C ALA A 78 19.98 14.95 -1.17
N THR A 79 20.99 14.85 -0.32
CA THR A 79 21.40 15.99 0.49
C THR A 79 21.94 17.09 -0.42
N SER A 80 21.59 18.34 -0.13
CA SER A 80 22.13 19.47 -0.88
C SER A 80 23.66 19.49 -0.75
N LEU A 81 24.36 19.44 -1.88
CA LEU A 81 25.81 19.45 -1.89
C LEU A 81 26.29 20.90 -1.85
N THR A 82 26.75 21.34 -0.67
CA THR A 82 27.39 22.65 -0.52
C THR A 82 28.82 22.57 -1.05
N LEU A 83 29.07 23.19 -2.20
CA LEU A 83 30.38 23.36 -2.80
C LEU A 83 31.10 24.51 -2.08
N ARG A 84 32.06 24.17 -1.22
CA ARG A 84 32.91 25.10 -0.47
C ARG A 84 34.39 24.82 -0.74
N PRO A 85 35.25 25.85 -0.79
CA PRO A 85 36.70 25.64 -0.83
C PRO A 85 37.14 24.96 0.47
N SER A 86 37.59 23.71 0.35
CA SER A 86 38.11 22.90 1.44
C SER A 86 39.24 22.04 0.88
N SER A 87 40.22 21.69 1.72
CA SER A 87 41.24 20.69 1.37
C SER A 87 40.65 19.30 1.12
N ASN A 88 39.40 19.07 1.55
CA ASN A 88 38.67 17.84 1.32
C ASN A 88 37.16 18.13 1.09
N PRO A 89 36.79 18.70 -0.07
CA PRO A 89 35.49 19.35 -0.30
C PRO A 89 34.28 18.42 -0.31
N TYR A 90 34.49 17.10 -0.34
CA TYR A 90 33.42 16.12 -0.50
C TYR A 90 33.23 15.16 0.68
N LYS A 91 34.02 15.30 1.78
CA LYS A 91 34.10 14.26 2.84
C LYS A 91 34.25 12.85 2.23
N ALA A 92 34.99 12.75 1.12
CA ALA A 92 35.14 11.50 0.39
C ALA A 92 35.81 10.47 1.29
N GLY A 93 35.40 9.21 1.18
CA GLY A 93 35.99 8.10 1.93
C GLY A 93 37.52 7.99 1.73
N PRO A 94 38.21 7.25 2.59
CA PRO A 94 39.68 7.23 2.69
C PRO A 94 40.42 6.70 1.45
N SER A 95 39.74 6.26 0.40
CA SER A 95 40.36 5.62 -0.77
C SER A 95 39.66 5.96 -2.08
N GLY A 96 40.45 6.34 -3.09
CA GLY A 96 40.03 6.37 -4.50
C GLY A 96 39.72 7.76 -5.10
N HIS A 97 40.06 8.86 -4.41
CA HIS A 97 39.68 10.20 -4.86
C HIS A 97 40.83 10.91 -5.57
N ILE A 98 40.48 11.62 -6.65
CA ILE A 98 41.38 12.50 -7.42
C ILE A 98 40.86 13.93 -7.26
N VAL A 99 41.73 14.83 -6.79
CA VAL A 99 41.42 16.23 -6.52
C VAL A 99 42.29 17.10 -7.41
N ALA A 100 41.68 18.07 -8.08
CA ALA A 100 42.40 19.15 -8.75
C ALA A 100 42.35 20.42 -7.92
N GLN A 101 43.47 21.13 -7.85
CA GLN A 101 43.59 22.44 -7.24
C GLN A 101 44.10 23.42 -8.29
N TRP A 102 43.43 24.56 -8.36
CA TRP A 102 43.84 25.67 -9.21
C TRP A 102 44.23 26.85 -8.34
N SER A 103 45.41 27.39 -8.63
CA SER A 103 46.01 28.45 -7.84
C SER A 103 45.74 29.79 -8.50
N THR A 104 45.30 30.78 -7.72
CA THR A 104 45.19 32.17 -8.19
C THR A 104 46.57 32.83 -8.39
N VAL A 105 47.63 32.25 -7.83
CA VAL A 105 49.02 32.73 -7.97
C VAL A 105 49.64 32.28 -9.29
N ASP A 106 49.25 31.11 -9.78
CA ASP A 106 49.64 30.58 -11.09
C ASP A 106 48.40 29.98 -11.80
N PRO A 107 47.60 30.83 -12.45
CA PRO A 107 46.32 30.43 -13.04
C PRO A 107 46.49 29.54 -14.28
N PHE A 108 47.72 29.31 -14.73
CA PHE A 108 48.02 28.52 -15.92
C PHE A 108 48.37 27.07 -15.60
N VAL A 109 48.46 26.71 -14.31
CA VAL A 109 48.77 25.35 -13.87
C VAL A 109 47.69 24.83 -12.93
N VAL A 110 47.10 23.69 -13.27
CA VAL A 110 46.18 22.94 -12.40
C VAL A 110 46.94 21.77 -11.80
N THR A 111 47.11 21.76 -10.48
CA THR A 111 47.74 20.64 -9.77
C THR A 111 46.70 19.56 -9.52
N VAL A 112 47.09 18.30 -9.65
CA VAL A 112 46.20 17.15 -9.46
C VAL A 112 46.83 16.22 -8.43
N ALA A 113 46.02 15.63 -7.54
CA ALA A 113 46.48 14.66 -6.56
C ALA A 113 45.48 13.52 -6.40
N ARG A 114 45.96 12.28 -6.26
CA ARG A 114 45.15 11.10 -5.92
C ARG A 114 45.47 10.64 -4.52
N ASN A 115 44.49 10.56 -3.63
CA ASN A 115 44.68 10.13 -2.23
C ASN A 115 45.85 10.85 -1.52
N GLY A 116 46.06 12.13 -1.83
CA GLY A 116 47.16 12.95 -1.29
C GLY A 116 48.53 12.77 -1.98
N GLN A 117 48.66 11.90 -2.99
CA GLN A 117 49.86 11.78 -3.82
C GLN A 117 49.75 12.67 -5.06
N PRO A 118 50.77 13.48 -5.41
CA PRO A 118 50.73 14.37 -6.56
C PRO A 118 50.74 13.58 -7.88
N LEU A 119 49.85 13.96 -8.80
CA LEU A 119 49.80 13.52 -10.20
C LEU A 119 50.41 14.61 -11.11
N PRO A 120 50.74 14.27 -12.38
CA PRO A 120 51.21 15.26 -13.34
C PRO A 120 50.25 16.45 -13.43
N SER A 121 50.78 17.66 -13.28
CA SER A 121 50.00 18.89 -13.36
C SER A 121 49.52 19.15 -14.79
N ILE A 122 48.34 19.72 -14.91
CA ILE A 122 47.74 20.07 -16.20
C ILE A 122 48.14 21.50 -16.54
N ASP A 123 48.78 21.66 -17.69
CA ASP A 123 49.12 22.95 -18.24
C ASP A 123 47.92 23.52 -19.03
N ALA A 124 47.35 24.58 -18.48
CA ALA A 124 46.24 25.33 -19.06
C ALA A 124 46.70 26.45 -20.01
N SER A 125 48.02 26.73 -20.09
CA SER A 125 48.57 27.73 -21.02
C SER A 125 48.63 27.24 -22.47
N LEU A 126 48.64 25.91 -22.68
CA LEU A 126 48.72 25.34 -24.02
C LEU A 126 47.44 25.65 -24.81
N PRO A 127 47.56 26.03 -26.09
CA PRO A 127 46.43 26.40 -26.93
C PRO A 127 45.37 25.29 -26.98
N LEU A 128 44.10 25.67 -26.97
CA LEU A 128 42.97 24.75 -27.08
C LEU A 128 43.03 24.04 -28.44
N THR A 129 42.85 22.71 -28.42
CA THR A 129 42.59 21.96 -29.65
C THR A 129 41.24 22.36 -30.24
N ASN A 130 41.01 22.09 -31.53
CA ASN A 130 39.72 22.43 -32.17
C ASN A 130 38.50 21.81 -31.46
N ALA A 131 38.66 20.62 -30.88
CA ALA A 131 37.61 19.96 -30.09
C ALA A 131 37.41 20.63 -28.73
N GLU A 132 38.49 21.00 -28.04
CA GLU A 132 38.41 21.75 -26.78
C GLU A 132 37.82 23.14 -26.99
N ALA A 133 38.20 23.84 -28.06
CA ALA A 133 37.67 25.16 -28.41
C ALA A 133 36.17 25.11 -28.69
N HIS A 134 35.70 24.09 -29.42
CA HIS A 134 34.28 23.86 -29.63
C HIS A 134 33.55 23.57 -28.31
N ALA A 135 34.08 22.70 -27.47
CA ALA A 135 33.51 22.41 -26.15
C ALA A 135 33.47 23.66 -25.25
N CYS A 136 34.52 24.48 -25.25
CA CYS A 136 34.58 25.75 -24.52
C CYS A 136 33.55 26.77 -25.00
N SER A 137 33.27 26.81 -26.30
CA SER A 137 32.24 27.69 -26.86
C SER A 137 30.82 27.30 -26.45
N LEU A 138 30.60 26.03 -26.10
CA LEU A 138 29.32 25.52 -25.60
C LEU A 138 29.20 25.69 -24.08
N LEU A 139 30.27 25.38 -23.34
CA LEU A 139 30.30 25.43 -21.87
C LEU A 139 30.29 26.89 -21.35
N LYS A 140 30.87 27.81 -22.14
CA LYS A 140 31.00 29.25 -21.85
C LYS A 140 31.29 29.57 -20.37
N PRO A 141 32.34 28.99 -19.76
CA PRO A 141 32.65 29.20 -18.34
C PRO A 141 32.93 30.67 -18.01
N TYR A 142 33.25 31.48 -19.03
CA TYR A 142 33.44 32.92 -18.94
C TYR A 142 32.15 33.73 -18.78
N ASP A 143 30.97 33.21 -19.12
CA ASP A 143 29.69 33.90 -18.88
C ASP A 143 29.35 33.91 -17.38
N ALA A 144 29.94 32.99 -16.61
CA ALA A 144 29.83 32.96 -15.16
C ALA A 144 30.76 33.97 -14.47
N ILE A 145 31.65 34.63 -15.23
CA ILE A 145 32.63 35.60 -14.72
C ILE A 145 32.05 37.01 -14.85
N PRO A 146 31.67 37.72 -13.76
CA PRO A 146 31.20 39.10 -13.84
C PRO A 146 32.21 39.99 -14.56
N TYR A 147 31.75 40.55 -15.67
CA TYR A 147 32.48 41.47 -16.52
C TYR A 147 32.32 42.89 -15.97
N GLU A 148 33.40 43.53 -15.55
CA GLU A 148 33.40 44.99 -15.39
C GLU A 148 33.19 45.61 -16.77
N PRO A 149 32.25 46.56 -16.97
CA PRO A 149 31.82 47.02 -18.29
C PRO A 149 32.93 47.52 -19.23
N ASN A 150 34.14 47.79 -18.70
CA ASN A 150 35.24 48.43 -19.40
C ASN A 150 36.56 47.63 -19.41
N THR A 151 36.61 46.41 -18.86
CA THR A 151 37.81 45.55 -18.90
C THR A 151 37.62 44.45 -19.93
N PRO A 152 38.35 44.41 -21.06
CA PRO A 152 38.12 43.41 -22.11
C PRO A 152 38.23 42.00 -21.52
N PRO A 153 37.36 41.05 -21.92
CA PRO A 153 37.36 39.72 -21.34
C PRO A 153 38.72 39.12 -21.67
N ASN A 154 39.53 38.82 -20.65
CA ASN A 154 40.87 38.32 -20.88
C ASN A 154 40.75 36.91 -21.51
N SER A 155 40.72 36.87 -22.84
CA SER A 155 40.49 35.67 -23.63
C SER A 155 41.50 34.58 -23.27
N THR A 156 42.71 34.97 -22.86
CA THR A 156 43.76 34.05 -22.41
C THR A 156 43.40 33.35 -21.09
N LEU A 157 42.84 34.07 -20.11
CA LEU A 157 42.40 33.49 -18.84
C LEU A 157 41.15 32.61 -19.02
N ASN A 158 40.20 33.05 -19.84
CA ASN A 158 38.98 32.30 -20.14
C ASN A 158 39.30 30.98 -20.86
N ASN A 159 40.24 31.05 -21.80
CA ASN A 159 40.73 29.87 -22.53
C ASN A 159 41.54 28.95 -21.62
N ALA A 160 42.35 29.50 -20.71
CA ALA A 160 43.10 28.72 -19.73
C ALA A 160 42.18 28.03 -18.72
N LEU A 161 41.20 28.75 -18.17
CA LEU A 161 40.20 28.18 -17.25
C LEU A 161 39.45 27.02 -17.93
N CYS A 162 39.01 27.23 -19.17
CA CYS A 162 38.30 26.21 -19.91
C CYS A 162 39.20 25.02 -20.29
N ALA A 163 40.46 25.27 -20.68
CA ALA A 163 41.45 24.23 -20.93
C ALA A 163 41.74 23.40 -19.67
N GLY A 164 41.87 24.05 -18.51
CA GLY A 164 42.06 23.39 -17.22
C GLY A 164 40.91 22.45 -16.87
N ILE A 165 39.67 22.91 -17.01
CA ILE A 165 38.46 22.10 -16.74
C ILE A 165 38.37 20.90 -17.70
N LEU A 166 38.53 21.14 -19.01
CA LEU A 166 38.40 20.09 -20.03
C LEU A 166 39.51 19.04 -19.93
N ARG A 167 40.76 19.46 -19.72
CA ARG A 167 41.91 18.54 -19.62
C ARG A 167 41.90 17.77 -18.32
N PHE A 168 41.45 18.38 -17.22
CA PHE A 168 41.22 17.64 -15.98
C PHE A 168 40.15 16.57 -16.16
N SER A 169 39.02 16.92 -16.78
CA SER A 169 37.98 15.93 -17.11
C SER A 169 38.49 14.78 -17.99
N ALA A 170 39.44 15.07 -18.90
CA ALA A 170 40.05 14.09 -19.78
C ALA A 170 41.03 13.17 -19.04
N SER A 171 41.81 13.72 -18.10
CA SER A 171 42.80 12.96 -17.31
C SER A 171 42.17 11.86 -16.45
N LEU A 172 40.91 12.04 -16.06
CA LEU A 172 40.15 11.07 -15.28
C LEU A 172 39.63 9.88 -16.12
N LEU A 173 39.70 9.97 -17.46
CA LEU A 173 39.25 8.92 -18.38
C LEU A 173 40.39 8.00 -18.86
N GLY A 174 41.65 8.36 -18.59
CA GLY A 174 42.84 7.72 -19.17
C GLY A 174 43.52 6.65 -18.29
N GLU A 175 43.13 6.51 -17.03
CA GLU A 175 43.48 5.34 -16.22
C GLU A 175 42.19 4.54 -16.06
N ASP A 176 42.20 3.26 -16.46
CA ASP A 176 41.09 2.29 -16.39
C ASP A 176 40.60 1.97 -14.95
N THR A 177 40.52 2.97 -14.07
CA THR A 177 39.97 2.91 -12.72
C THR A 177 39.43 4.28 -12.30
N ALA A 178 38.36 4.73 -12.94
CA ALA A 178 37.48 5.73 -12.35
C ALA A 178 36.28 5.02 -11.72
N TRP A 179 36.51 4.35 -10.60
CA TRP A 179 35.42 3.82 -9.77
C TRP A 179 34.84 4.98 -8.97
N PHE A 180 33.72 5.51 -9.46
CA PHE A 180 32.85 6.35 -8.65
C PHE A 180 31.75 5.44 -8.09
N GLU A 181 31.44 5.57 -6.81
CA GLU A 181 30.31 4.87 -6.22
C GLU A 181 29.02 5.51 -6.77
N VAL A 182 28.46 4.86 -7.80
CA VAL A 182 27.33 5.30 -8.65
C VAL A 182 26.01 5.41 -7.88
N THR A 183 25.93 4.96 -6.63
CA THR A 183 24.67 4.86 -5.89
C THR A 183 24.16 6.16 -5.27
N ALA A 184 24.92 7.26 -5.28
CA ALA A 184 24.47 8.49 -4.62
C ALA A 184 23.91 9.59 -5.54
N LEU A 185 24.39 9.76 -6.79
CA LEU A 185 24.10 11.01 -7.54
C LEU A 185 23.92 10.91 -9.06
N GLY A 186 23.88 9.72 -9.67
CA GLY A 186 23.31 9.55 -11.03
C GLY A 186 23.93 10.38 -12.16
N VAL A 187 25.21 10.74 -12.09
CA VAL A 187 25.90 11.48 -13.16
C VAL A 187 26.73 10.51 -14.01
N THR A 188 26.31 10.29 -15.27
CA THR A 188 26.98 9.35 -16.19
C THR A 188 27.71 10.02 -17.35
N SER A 189 27.73 11.36 -17.43
CA SER A 189 28.28 12.08 -18.58
C SER A 189 29.45 13.00 -18.23
N ARG A 190 30.45 12.99 -19.12
CA ARG A 190 31.64 13.87 -19.10
C ARG A 190 31.28 15.35 -19.03
N SER A 191 30.15 15.74 -19.63
CA SER A 191 29.62 17.11 -19.62
C SER A 191 29.15 17.53 -18.24
N VAL A 192 28.39 16.68 -17.53
CA VAL A 192 27.89 17.04 -16.19
C VAL A 192 29.03 17.09 -15.15
N PHE A 193 30.07 16.27 -15.31
CA PHE A 193 31.29 16.39 -14.51
C PHE A 193 32.07 17.67 -14.80
N ALA A 194 32.21 18.03 -16.08
CA ALA A 194 32.82 19.29 -16.48
C ALA A 194 32.01 20.50 -15.98
N ASP A 195 30.68 20.43 -15.99
CA ASP A 195 29.77 21.45 -15.46
C ASP A 195 29.91 21.58 -13.94
N MET A 196 29.92 20.48 -13.18
CA MET A 196 30.11 20.52 -11.72
C MET A 196 31.51 21.05 -11.35
N THR A 197 32.53 20.66 -12.10
CA THR A 197 33.91 21.17 -11.91
C THR A 197 34.00 22.65 -12.27
N ALA A 198 33.35 23.08 -13.35
CA ALA A 198 33.25 24.49 -13.73
C ALA A 198 32.53 25.29 -12.65
N LEU A 199 31.39 24.82 -12.13
CA LEU A 199 30.67 25.46 -11.01
C LEU A 199 31.49 25.56 -9.72
N HIS A 200 32.51 24.70 -9.52
CA HIS A 200 33.39 24.77 -8.36
C HIS A 200 34.57 25.74 -8.58
N MET A 201 35.04 25.86 -9.81
CA MET A 201 36.27 26.60 -10.16
C MET A 201 35.99 28.04 -10.56
N THR A 202 34.86 28.30 -11.22
CA THR A 202 34.45 29.65 -11.64
C THR A 202 34.24 30.61 -10.46
N PRO A 203 33.58 30.26 -9.34
CA PRO A 203 33.36 31.19 -8.22
C PRO A 203 34.67 31.59 -7.54
N PHE A 204 35.65 30.68 -7.51
CA PHE A 204 36.97 30.92 -6.90
C PHE A 204 37.86 31.80 -7.77
N ALA A 205 37.76 31.70 -9.10
CA ALA A 205 38.40 32.64 -10.02
C ALA A 205 37.86 34.08 -9.89
N LEU A 206 36.71 34.25 -9.26
CA LEU A 206 35.95 35.50 -9.21
C LEU A 206 35.99 36.23 -7.88
N ALA A 207 36.01 35.48 -6.78
CA ALA A 207 35.76 36.07 -5.47
C ALA A 207 36.98 36.77 -4.84
N GLY A 208 38.18 36.60 -5.39
CA GLY A 208 39.40 37.14 -4.76
C GLY A 208 39.52 36.67 -3.30
N ASN A 209 39.46 37.61 -2.34
CA ASN A 209 39.52 37.33 -0.89
C ASN A 209 38.13 37.10 -0.23
N GLU A 210 37.02 37.15 -0.97
CA GLU A 210 35.68 36.95 -0.40
C GLU A 210 35.23 35.47 -0.43
N PRO A 211 34.61 34.95 0.65
CA PRO A 211 34.18 33.55 0.69
C PRO A 211 32.86 33.35 -0.09
N LEU A 212 32.93 32.80 -1.29
CA LEU A 212 31.76 32.44 -2.12
C LEU A 212 31.35 30.98 -1.89
N THR A 213 30.04 30.73 -1.75
CA THR A 213 29.49 29.37 -1.55
C THR A 213 28.46 29.03 -2.63
N VAL A 214 28.64 27.90 -3.31
CA VAL A 214 27.68 27.37 -4.29
C VAL A 214 27.00 26.15 -3.69
N VAL A 215 25.68 26.00 -3.86
CA VAL A 215 24.95 24.83 -3.34
C VAL A 215 24.20 24.15 -4.48
N ASN A 216 24.52 22.88 -4.75
CA ASN A 216 23.73 22.06 -5.65
C ASN A 216 22.56 21.44 -4.87
N HIS A 217 21.36 21.91 -5.15
CA HIS A 217 20.12 21.33 -4.63
C HIS A 217 19.59 20.31 -5.64
N PRO A 218 19.55 19.00 -5.29
CA PRO A 218 18.97 18.02 -6.18
C PRO A 218 17.48 18.29 -6.38
N LEU A 219 17.00 17.96 -7.57
CA LEU A 219 15.58 18.02 -7.88
C LEU A 219 14.83 16.97 -7.04
N PRO A 220 13.60 17.27 -6.59
CA PRO A 220 12.77 16.27 -5.92
C PRO A 220 12.53 15.08 -6.85
N HIS A 221 12.51 13.88 -6.30
CA HIS A 221 12.24 12.68 -7.09
C HIS A 221 10.89 12.77 -7.79
N THR A 222 10.86 12.42 -9.07
CA THR A 222 9.60 12.27 -9.80
C THR A 222 8.90 10.99 -9.35
N ALA A 223 7.56 10.94 -9.46
CA ALA A 223 6.79 9.77 -9.04
C ALA A 223 7.19 8.49 -9.79
N SER A 224 7.65 8.62 -11.05
CA SER A 224 8.16 7.50 -11.86
C SER A 224 9.52 6.99 -11.35
N GLN A 225 10.43 7.88 -10.95
CA GLN A 225 11.71 7.49 -10.33
C GLN A 225 11.48 6.83 -8.96
N PHE A 226 10.48 7.29 -8.23
CA PHE A 226 10.07 6.69 -6.95
C PHE A 226 9.49 5.29 -7.13
N SER A 227 8.65 5.07 -8.14
CA SER A 227 8.03 3.76 -8.44
C SER A 227 8.98 2.75 -9.11
N ASN A 228 10.02 3.21 -9.80
CA ASN A 228 10.95 2.35 -10.56
C ASN A 228 12.04 1.67 -9.70
N SER A 229 12.19 2.04 -8.43
CA SER A 229 13.07 1.31 -7.51
C SER A 229 12.38 0.01 -7.09
N LEU A 230 13.03 -1.14 -7.31
CA LEU A 230 12.51 -2.48 -7.01
C LEU A 230 12.11 -2.65 -5.52
N THR A 231 12.81 -1.96 -4.62
CA THR A 231 12.51 -1.90 -3.20
C THR A 231 11.22 -1.10 -2.93
N ASN A 232 11.05 0.05 -3.60
CA ASN A 232 9.83 0.83 -3.51
C ASN A 232 8.66 0.11 -4.17
N PHE A 233 8.90 -0.61 -5.27
CA PHE A 233 7.92 -1.44 -5.97
C PHE A 233 7.33 -2.50 -5.03
N ALA A 234 8.15 -3.34 -4.38
CA ALA A 234 7.68 -4.37 -3.45
C ALA A 234 6.92 -3.78 -2.23
N VAL A 235 7.39 -2.65 -1.71
CA VAL A 235 6.76 -1.93 -0.58
C VAL A 235 5.46 -1.21 -1.01
N THR A 236 5.32 -0.92 -2.31
CA THR A 236 4.14 -0.31 -2.94
C THR A 236 3.01 -1.35 -3.12
N PHE A 237 3.32 -2.62 -3.42
CA PHE A 237 2.31 -3.70 -3.49
C PHE A 237 1.67 -4.08 -2.14
N THR A 238 2.17 -3.57 -1.02
CA THR A 238 1.85 -4.16 0.30
C THR A 238 0.59 -3.58 0.95
N VAL A 239 0.00 -2.49 0.45
CA VAL A 239 -1.10 -1.81 1.17
C VAL A 239 -2.37 -2.66 1.22
N GLY A 240 -2.74 -3.34 0.12
CA GLY A 240 -3.83 -4.31 0.14
C GLY A 240 -3.57 -5.47 1.10
N GLY A 241 -2.31 -5.92 1.18
CA GLY A 241 -1.86 -6.93 2.15
C GLY A 241 -1.97 -6.46 3.61
N PHE A 242 -1.68 -5.19 3.91
CA PHE A 242 -1.86 -4.63 5.25
C PHE A 242 -3.32 -4.63 5.67
N TYR A 243 -4.22 -4.29 4.75
CA TYR A 243 -5.66 -4.41 4.97
C TYR A 243 -6.09 -5.86 5.18
N ALA A 244 -5.53 -6.81 4.43
CA ALA A 244 -5.78 -8.24 4.67
C ALA A 244 -5.44 -8.62 6.12
N ILE A 245 -4.24 -8.26 6.59
CA ILE A 245 -3.79 -8.55 7.97
C ILE A 245 -4.72 -7.90 9.00
N ALA A 246 -4.99 -6.60 8.84
CA ALA A 246 -5.82 -5.84 9.77
C ALA A 246 -7.25 -6.38 9.87
N LEU A 247 -7.89 -6.64 8.73
CA LEU A 247 -9.27 -7.13 8.67
C LEU A 247 -9.41 -8.59 9.10
N THR A 248 -8.33 -9.37 9.04
CA THR A 248 -8.30 -10.75 9.57
C THR A 248 -8.69 -10.79 11.04
N VAL A 249 -8.25 -9.80 11.82
CA VAL A 249 -8.51 -9.75 13.26
C VAL A 249 -10.00 -9.61 13.54
N VAL A 250 -10.66 -8.62 12.93
CA VAL A 250 -12.11 -8.43 13.05
C VAL A 250 -12.84 -9.68 12.62
N ALA A 251 -12.50 -10.24 11.46
CA ALA A 251 -13.17 -11.44 11.00
C ALA A 251 -12.96 -12.65 11.94
N SER A 252 -11.79 -12.79 12.55
CA SER A 252 -11.51 -13.88 13.50
C SER A 252 -12.28 -13.72 14.80
N THR A 253 -12.51 -12.47 15.25
CA THR A 253 -13.32 -12.18 16.45
C THR A 253 -14.80 -12.56 16.23
N LEU A 254 -15.35 -12.24 15.06
CA LEU A 254 -16.71 -12.65 14.67
C LEU A 254 -16.85 -14.18 14.65
N LEU A 255 -15.87 -14.88 14.06
CA LEU A 255 -15.85 -16.34 14.02
C LEU A 255 -15.74 -16.95 15.42
N SER A 256 -14.93 -16.35 16.30
CA SER A 256 -14.75 -16.83 17.67
C SER A 256 -16.05 -16.78 18.48
N TYR A 257 -16.87 -15.74 18.29
CA TYR A 257 -18.21 -15.69 18.89
C TYR A 257 -19.10 -16.84 18.37
N MET A 258 -19.13 -17.06 17.06
CA MET A 258 -19.92 -18.15 16.46
C MET A 258 -19.46 -19.53 16.94
N MET A 259 -18.16 -19.74 17.08
CA MET A 259 -17.60 -20.97 17.61
C MET A 259 -17.91 -21.16 19.09
N MET A 260 -17.91 -20.08 19.88
CA MET A 260 -18.38 -20.14 21.26
C MET A 260 -19.84 -20.58 21.33
N GLU A 261 -20.74 -20.04 20.51
CA GLU A 261 -22.14 -20.48 20.49
C GLU A 261 -22.29 -21.95 20.08
N LYS A 262 -21.47 -22.40 19.11
CA LYS A 262 -21.43 -23.80 18.68
C LYS A 262 -20.93 -24.74 19.77
N THR A 263 -19.81 -24.43 20.43
CA THR A 263 -19.21 -25.32 21.43
C THR A 263 -20.02 -25.38 22.72
N THR A 264 -20.70 -24.30 23.08
CA THR A 264 -21.60 -24.23 24.25
C THR A 264 -23.02 -24.71 23.97
N LYS A 265 -23.31 -25.13 22.73
CA LYS A 265 -24.62 -25.61 22.27
C LYS A 265 -25.78 -24.63 22.48
N ILE A 266 -25.46 -23.33 22.50
CA ILE A 266 -26.45 -22.26 22.69
C ILE A 266 -27.44 -22.26 21.51
N LYS A 267 -26.95 -22.53 20.30
CA LYS A 267 -27.78 -22.58 19.10
C LYS A 267 -28.83 -23.69 19.18
N GLU A 268 -28.44 -24.91 19.59
CA GLU A 268 -29.41 -25.99 19.77
C GLU A 268 -30.45 -25.64 20.85
N GLN A 269 -30.03 -25.00 21.94
CA GLN A 269 -30.97 -24.56 22.98
C GLN A 269 -31.98 -23.53 22.45
N LEU A 270 -31.57 -22.63 21.55
CA LEU A 270 -32.48 -21.68 20.90
C LEU A 270 -33.49 -22.39 20.00
N TYR A 271 -33.06 -23.39 19.22
CA TYR A 271 -33.97 -24.15 18.36
C TYR A 271 -34.98 -24.98 19.16
N VAL A 272 -34.56 -25.61 20.26
CA VAL A 272 -35.48 -26.28 21.20
C VAL A 272 -36.47 -25.28 21.81
N SER A 273 -36.06 -24.02 22.00
CA SER A 273 -36.94 -22.94 22.49
C SER A 273 -37.85 -22.34 21.40
N GLY A 274 -37.89 -22.92 20.20
CA GLY A 274 -38.76 -22.48 19.10
C GLY A 274 -38.21 -21.35 18.22
N CYS A 275 -36.92 -21.02 18.31
CA CYS A 275 -36.28 -20.05 17.42
C CYS A 275 -36.23 -20.59 15.98
N GLY A 276 -36.63 -19.77 15.00
CA GLY A 276 -36.53 -20.13 13.60
C GLY A 276 -35.10 -20.08 13.06
N LEU A 277 -34.83 -20.84 11.99
CA LEU A 277 -33.58 -20.84 11.22
C LEU A 277 -33.23 -19.46 10.66
N LEU A 278 -34.18 -18.85 9.92
CA LEU A 278 -33.99 -17.54 9.29
C LEU A 278 -33.78 -16.41 10.31
N PRO A 279 -34.61 -16.25 11.37
CA PRO A 279 -34.37 -15.27 12.43
C PRO A 279 -32.97 -15.37 13.05
N TYR A 280 -32.48 -16.59 13.30
CA TYR A 280 -31.17 -16.81 13.91
C TYR A 280 -30.02 -16.27 13.05
N TRP A 281 -29.98 -16.67 11.78
CA TRP A 281 -28.88 -16.28 10.88
C TRP A 281 -28.97 -14.82 10.46
N THR A 282 -30.18 -14.29 10.24
CA THR A 282 -30.36 -12.87 9.90
C THR A 282 -29.98 -11.96 11.06
N ALA A 283 -30.41 -12.25 12.29
CA ALA A 283 -30.01 -11.47 13.46
C ALA A 283 -28.49 -11.52 13.70
N SER A 284 -27.88 -12.69 13.50
CA SER A 284 -26.42 -12.85 13.60
C SER A 284 -25.70 -12.01 12.54
N TRP A 285 -26.14 -12.10 11.29
CA TRP A 285 -25.55 -11.36 10.18
C TRP A 285 -25.69 -9.85 10.36
N VAL A 286 -26.87 -9.36 10.76
CA VAL A 286 -27.11 -7.92 11.01
C VAL A 286 -26.12 -7.40 12.06
N PHE A 287 -25.96 -8.11 13.18
CA PHE A 287 -25.01 -7.69 14.22
C PHE A 287 -23.57 -7.68 13.70
N ASP A 288 -23.14 -8.76 13.04
CA ASP A 288 -21.76 -8.91 12.56
C ASP A 288 -21.42 -7.92 11.44
N PHE A 289 -22.39 -7.60 10.58
CA PHE A 289 -22.27 -6.56 9.55
C PHE A 289 -22.01 -5.19 10.18
N PHE A 290 -22.86 -4.73 11.11
CA PHE A 290 -22.68 -3.43 11.75
C PHE A 290 -21.43 -3.38 12.64
N PHE A 291 -21.12 -4.47 13.33
CA PHE A 291 -19.90 -4.56 14.14
C PHE A 291 -18.64 -4.41 13.30
N SER A 292 -18.55 -5.15 12.19
CA SER A 292 -17.42 -5.03 11.27
C SER A 292 -17.39 -3.69 10.54
N LEU A 293 -18.55 -3.10 10.23
CA LEU A 293 -18.63 -1.77 9.62
C LEU A 293 -18.01 -0.70 10.52
N ILE A 294 -18.27 -0.73 11.83
CA ILE A 294 -17.64 0.19 12.79
C ILE A 294 -16.11 0.03 12.77
N ALA A 295 -15.61 -1.21 12.79
CA ALA A 295 -14.16 -1.47 12.74
C ALA A 295 -13.53 -0.94 11.44
N VAL A 296 -14.21 -1.15 10.32
CA VAL A 296 -13.81 -0.66 9.00
C VAL A 296 -13.78 0.86 8.95
N CYS A 297 -14.77 1.56 9.51
CA CYS A 297 -14.76 3.03 9.56
C CYS A 297 -13.51 3.57 10.26
N LEU A 298 -13.06 2.90 11.32
CA LEU A 298 -11.84 3.30 12.04
C LEU A 298 -10.56 3.14 11.21
N THR A 299 -10.55 2.28 10.19
CA THR A 299 -9.38 2.11 9.30
C THR A 299 -9.08 3.33 8.44
N PHE A 300 -10.03 4.26 8.27
CA PHE A 300 -9.77 5.53 7.57
C PHE A 300 -8.88 6.50 8.36
N ILE A 301 -8.79 6.34 9.69
CA ILE A 301 -7.92 7.19 10.53
C ILE A 301 -6.45 7.05 10.08
N PRO A 302 -5.86 5.84 10.02
CA PRO A 302 -4.50 5.66 9.49
C PRO A 302 -4.30 6.23 8.07
N LEU A 303 -5.28 6.05 7.17
CA LEU A 303 -5.18 6.60 5.81
C LEU A 303 -5.05 8.12 5.80
N ARG A 304 -5.79 8.80 6.70
CA ARG A 304 -5.74 10.25 6.87
C ARG A 304 -4.45 10.70 7.55
N VAL A 305 -4.00 9.98 8.59
CA VAL A 305 -2.76 10.28 9.32
C VAL A 305 -1.53 10.23 8.41
N TYR A 306 -1.47 9.27 7.49
CA TYR A 306 -0.34 9.12 6.56
C TYR A 306 -0.56 9.79 5.20
N GLU A 307 -1.66 10.52 5.03
CA GLU A 307 -2.02 11.27 3.82
C GLU A 307 -1.90 10.43 2.53
N VAL A 308 -2.48 9.22 2.55
CA VAL A 308 -2.44 8.31 1.40
C VAL A 308 -3.46 8.76 0.35
N ASN A 309 -3.09 9.80 -0.42
CA ASN A 309 -3.97 10.50 -1.36
C ASN A 309 -4.64 9.57 -2.39
N THR A 310 -3.99 8.49 -2.78
CA THR A 310 -4.53 7.48 -3.71
C THR A 310 -5.87 6.90 -3.23
N TYR A 311 -6.09 6.76 -1.93
CA TYR A 311 -7.34 6.26 -1.37
C TYR A 311 -8.29 7.35 -0.88
N LEU A 312 -7.80 8.57 -0.71
CA LEU A 312 -8.55 9.70 -0.18
C LEU A 312 -9.16 10.60 -1.27
N GLN A 313 -8.73 10.44 -2.52
CA GLN A 313 -9.33 11.12 -3.67
C GLN A 313 -10.79 10.68 -3.85
N SER A 314 -11.70 11.60 -4.18
CA SER A 314 -13.16 11.39 -4.20
C SER A 314 -13.59 10.11 -4.94
N ASP A 315 -13.05 9.89 -6.13
CA ASP A 315 -13.47 8.81 -7.02
C ASP A 315 -12.97 7.46 -6.50
N ASN A 316 -11.72 7.42 -6.03
CA ASN A 316 -11.09 6.22 -5.46
C ASN A 316 -11.69 5.88 -4.09
N GLN A 317 -12.00 6.89 -3.28
CA GLN A 317 -12.53 6.71 -1.94
C GLN A 317 -13.88 5.98 -1.96
N ALA A 318 -14.72 6.24 -2.97
CA ALA A 318 -15.97 5.52 -3.17
C ALA A 318 -15.74 4.01 -3.41
N ALA A 319 -14.75 3.66 -4.24
CA ALA A 319 -14.39 2.26 -4.49
C ALA A 319 -13.79 1.58 -3.25
N VAL A 320 -12.95 2.29 -2.48
CA VAL A 320 -12.42 1.82 -1.19
C VAL A 320 -13.57 1.51 -0.22
N TRP A 321 -14.56 2.41 -0.08
CA TRP A 321 -15.74 2.16 0.73
C TRP A 321 -16.54 0.95 0.24
N ALA A 322 -16.75 0.82 -1.08
CA ALA A 322 -17.50 -0.29 -1.65
C ALA A 322 -16.83 -1.65 -1.38
N LEU A 323 -15.51 -1.74 -1.51
CA LEU A 323 -14.73 -2.93 -1.15
C LEU A 323 -14.88 -3.28 0.33
N LEU A 324 -14.75 -2.28 1.19
CA LEU A 324 -14.79 -2.47 2.63
C LEU A 324 -16.20 -2.82 3.14
N VAL A 325 -17.26 -2.24 2.56
CA VAL A 325 -18.65 -2.61 2.85
C VAL A 325 -18.96 -4.01 2.29
N GLY A 326 -18.47 -4.32 1.08
CA GLY A 326 -18.57 -5.67 0.51
C GLY A 326 -17.91 -6.72 1.40
N PHE A 327 -16.79 -6.38 2.03
CA PHE A 327 -16.14 -7.23 3.03
C PHE A 327 -17.01 -7.47 4.26
N CYS A 328 -17.61 -6.42 4.82
CA CYS A 328 -18.56 -6.51 5.93
C CYS A 328 -19.77 -7.38 5.58
N PHE A 329 -20.21 -7.33 4.32
CA PHE A 329 -21.31 -8.14 3.82
C PHE A 329 -20.94 -9.63 3.68
N ALA A 330 -19.81 -9.92 3.06
CA ALA A 330 -19.40 -11.28 2.66
C ALA A 330 -18.70 -12.08 3.77
N THR A 331 -17.99 -11.41 4.67
CA THR A 331 -17.17 -12.05 5.70
C THR A 331 -17.98 -12.80 6.76
N PRO A 332 -19.10 -12.27 7.32
CA PRO A 332 -19.88 -13.02 8.29
C PRO A 332 -20.44 -14.33 7.72
N PRO A 333 -21.11 -14.35 6.54
CA PRO A 333 -21.53 -15.61 5.91
C PRO A 333 -20.38 -16.60 5.67
N PHE A 334 -19.23 -16.12 5.21
CA PHE A 334 -18.03 -16.95 5.03
C PHE A 334 -17.55 -17.58 6.35
N ASN A 335 -17.51 -16.79 7.44
CA ASN A 335 -17.20 -17.29 8.77
C ASN A 335 -18.21 -18.33 9.24
N TYR A 336 -19.50 -18.15 8.94
CA TYR A 336 -20.53 -19.12 9.31
C TYR A 336 -20.30 -20.47 8.62
N LEU A 337 -19.90 -20.47 7.35
CA LEU A 337 -19.50 -21.71 6.65
C LEU A 337 -18.31 -22.39 7.32
N ILE A 338 -17.26 -21.63 7.67
CA ILE A 338 -16.13 -22.16 8.44
C ILE A 338 -16.62 -22.77 9.76
N SER A 339 -17.55 -22.10 10.45
CA SER A 339 -18.10 -22.59 11.72
C SER A 339 -18.86 -23.90 11.57
N VAL A 340 -19.50 -24.17 10.42
CA VAL A 340 -20.17 -25.45 10.15
C VAL A 340 -19.14 -26.56 9.97
N VAL A 341 -18.11 -26.32 9.15
CA VAL A 341 -17.04 -27.30 8.84
C VAL A 341 -16.13 -27.59 10.04
N ALA A 342 -15.80 -26.56 10.83
CA ALA A 342 -14.87 -26.67 11.94
C ALA A 342 -15.45 -27.44 13.13
N ARG A 343 -14.72 -28.42 13.66
CA ARG A 343 -15.15 -29.17 14.86
C ARG A 343 -14.85 -28.44 16.17
N THR A 344 -13.74 -27.72 16.24
CA THR A 344 -13.28 -27.01 17.44
C THR A 344 -12.96 -25.56 17.11
N SER A 345 -12.99 -24.68 18.13
CA SER A 345 -12.68 -23.25 17.95
C SER A 345 -11.28 -23.05 17.37
N THR A 346 -10.30 -23.85 17.80
CA THR A 346 -8.93 -23.77 17.32
C THR A 346 -8.82 -24.05 15.82
N ILE A 347 -9.46 -25.12 15.33
CA ILE A 347 -9.47 -25.47 13.91
C ILE A 347 -10.14 -24.36 13.08
N ALA A 348 -11.25 -23.80 13.59
CA ALA A 348 -11.93 -22.68 12.93
C ALA A 348 -11.01 -21.46 12.78
N THR A 349 -10.30 -21.09 13.84
CA THR A 349 -9.35 -19.99 13.83
C THR A 349 -8.22 -20.24 12.83
N TYR A 350 -7.65 -21.45 12.78
CA TYR A 350 -6.63 -21.78 11.78
C TYR A 350 -7.15 -21.71 10.35
N MET A 351 -8.34 -22.25 10.06
CA MET A 351 -8.95 -22.12 8.74
C MET A 351 -9.17 -20.65 8.37
N ARG A 352 -9.61 -19.83 9.32
CA ARG A 352 -9.83 -18.40 9.05
C ARG A 352 -8.55 -17.64 8.78
N ILE A 353 -7.52 -17.85 9.59
CA ILE A 353 -6.21 -17.21 9.40
C ILE A 353 -5.58 -17.70 8.08
N ALA A 354 -5.63 -19.01 7.80
CA ALA A 354 -5.10 -19.58 6.56
C ALA A 354 -5.79 -19.00 5.33
N SER A 355 -7.13 -18.91 5.31
CA SER A 355 -7.87 -18.28 4.20
C SER A 355 -7.47 -16.81 3.99
N SER A 356 -7.14 -16.11 5.07
CA SER A 356 -6.74 -14.69 5.00
C SER A 356 -5.31 -14.49 4.55
N ILE A 357 -4.38 -15.33 5.02
CA ILE A 357 -2.97 -15.25 4.61
C ILE A 357 -2.81 -15.73 3.17
N LEU A 358 -3.36 -16.90 2.84
CA LEU A 358 -3.23 -17.49 1.50
C LEU A 358 -3.96 -16.66 0.45
N GLY A 359 -5.19 -16.25 0.73
CA GLY A 359 -5.96 -15.40 -0.18
C GLY A 359 -5.53 -13.95 -0.09
N GLY A 360 -5.75 -13.33 1.06
CA GLY A 360 -5.55 -11.89 1.26
C GLY A 360 -4.11 -11.41 1.11
N LEU A 361 -3.17 -11.90 1.92
CA LEU A 361 -1.81 -11.38 1.95
C LEU A 361 -0.94 -11.92 0.80
N VAL A 362 -0.71 -13.23 0.78
CA VAL A 362 0.19 -13.88 -0.16
C VAL A 362 -0.42 -13.94 -1.56
N GLY A 363 -1.71 -14.28 -1.65
CA GLY A 363 -2.43 -14.38 -2.91
C GLY A 363 -2.50 -13.06 -3.67
N SER A 364 -2.93 -11.97 -3.01
CA SER A 364 -2.99 -10.66 -3.67
C SER A 364 -1.61 -10.16 -4.13
N PHE A 365 -0.58 -10.33 -3.30
CA PHE A 365 0.78 -9.95 -3.64
C PHE A 365 1.32 -10.77 -4.82
N ALA A 366 1.23 -12.10 -4.75
CA ALA A 366 1.72 -12.98 -5.80
C ALA A 366 1.00 -12.72 -7.13
N ILE A 367 -0.32 -12.63 -7.13
CA ILE A 367 -1.11 -12.39 -8.34
C ILE A 367 -0.81 -11.01 -8.93
N SER A 368 -0.66 -10.00 -8.08
CA SER A 368 -0.30 -8.65 -8.53
C SER A 368 1.11 -8.61 -9.15
N LEU A 369 2.07 -9.39 -8.65
CA LEU A 369 3.37 -9.56 -9.30
C LEU A 369 3.25 -10.30 -10.64
N LEU A 370 2.52 -11.41 -10.70
CA LEU A 370 2.34 -12.17 -11.95
C LEU A 370 1.71 -11.31 -13.06
N PHE A 371 0.78 -10.43 -12.68
CA PHE A 371 0.04 -9.58 -13.61
C PHE A 371 0.76 -8.25 -13.90
N PHE A 372 1.00 -7.41 -12.90
CA PHE A 372 1.53 -6.05 -13.10
C PHE A 372 3.05 -6.00 -13.30
N ALA A 373 3.81 -6.98 -12.80
CA ALA A 373 5.24 -7.07 -13.11
C ALA A 373 5.50 -7.82 -14.44
N GLY A 374 4.45 -8.26 -15.14
CA GLY A 374 4.57 -8.92 -16.44
C GLY A 374 5.28 -10.27 -16.40
N ILE A 375 5.27 -10.99 -15.28
CA ILE A 375 5.98 -12.29 -15.14
C ILE A 375 5.23 -13.43 -15.82
N SER A 376 3.89 -13.48 -15.66
CA SER A 376 3.00 -14.38 -16.41
C SER A 376 1.55 -13.91 -16.27
N PRO A 377 1.13 -12.92 -17.08
CA PRO A 377 -0.20 -12.29 -16.96
C PRO A 377 -1.37 -13.28 -17.07
N LEU A 378 -1.26 -14.31 -17.92
CA LEU A 378 -2.26 -15.37 -18.07
C LEU A 378 -2.46 -16.17 -16.77
N ALA A 379 -1.36 -16.58 -16.12
CA ALA A 379 -1.42 -17.33 -14.87
C ALA A 379 -1.99 -16.46 -13.74
N GLY A 380 -1.60 -15.19 -13.68
CA GLY A 380 -2.17 -14.20 -12.77
C GLY A 380 -3.68 -14.06 -12.93
N LEU A 381 -4.17 -13.97 -14.17
CA LEU A 381 -5.60 -13.86 -14.48
C LEU A 381 -6.38 -15.10 -14.02
N ILE A 382 -5.90 -16.31 -14.33
CA ILE A 382 -6.58 -17.55 -13.94
C ILE A 382 -6.62 -17.70 -12.40
N LEU A 383 -5.48 -17.48 -11.73
CA LEU A 383 -5.39 -17.59 -10.27
C LEU A 383 -6.25 -16.54 -9.56
N MET A 384 -6.35 -15.33 -10.11
CA MET A 384 -7.23 -14.29 -9.59
C MET A 384 -8.67 -14.77 -9.43
N TRP A 385 -9.25 -15.36 -10.48
CA TRP A 385 -10.63 -15.84 -10.45
C TRP A 385 -10.86 -16.96 -9.44
N ILE A 386 -9.87 -17.83 -9.23
CA ILE A 386 -9.93 -18.92 -8.25
C ILE A 386 -9.88 -18.36 -6.82
N VAL A 387 -8.94 -17.45 -6.54
CA VAL A 387 -8.67 -16.94 -5.19
C VAL A 387 -9.73 -15.92 -4.75
N ARG A 388 -10.51 -15.36 -5.68
CA ARG A 388 -11.65 -14.44 -5.41
C ARG A 388 -12.77 -15.01 -4.55
N ILE A 389 -12.78 -16.34 -4.33
CA ILE A 389 -13.62 -16.98 -3.31
C ILE A 389 -13.32 -16.44 -1.91
N PHE A 390 -12.08 -16.09 -1.57
CA PHE A 390 -11.77 -15.58 -0.23
C PHE A 390 -12.12 -14.08 -0.14
N PRO A 391 -13.05 -13.65 0.75
CA PRO A 391 -13.42 -12.23 0.85
C PRO A 391 -12.23 -11.30 1.15
N THR A 392 -11.24 -11.82 1.87
CA THR A 392 -10.00 -11.12 2.21
C THR A 392 -9.11 -10.88 0.99
N TYR A 393 -9.13 -11.79 0.00
CA TYR A 393 -8.42 -11.58 -1.26
C TYR A 393 -9.03 -10.43 -2.06
N SER A 394 -10.34 -10.42 -2.27
CA SER A 394 -11.00 -9.42 -3.12
C SER A 394 -10.75 -7.99 -2.61
N VAL A 395 -10.80 -7.78 -1.29
CA VAL A 395 -10.46 -6.48 -0.69
C VAL A 395 -8.98 -6.13 -0.89
N ALA A 396 -8.08 -7.07 -0.58
CA ALA A 396 -6.65 -6.84 -0.70
C ALA A 396 -6.26 -6.53 -2.13
N GLN A 397 -6.74 -7.34 -3.09
CA GLN A 397 -6.49 -7.16 -4.51
C GLN A 397 -7.08 -5.84 -5.02
N GLY A 398 -8.35 -5.53 -4.72
CA GLY A 398 -8.98 -4.29 -5.15
C GLY A 398 -8.30 -3.03 -4.61
N LEU A 399 -7.81 -3.07 -3.36
CA LEU A 399 -7.01 -1.96 -2.81
C LEU A 399 -5.63 -1.84 -3.45
N THR A 400 -5.01 -2.98 -3.78
CA THR A 400 -3.74 -3.02 -4.51
C THR A 400 -3.91 -2.46 -5.92
N THR A 401 -4.93 -2.87 -6.68
CA THR A 401 -5.18 -2.38 -8.04
C THR A 401 -5.48 -0.89 -8.07
N ILE A 402 -6.31 -0.36 -7.15
CA ILE A 402 -6.54 1.09 -7.00
C ILE A 402 -5.21 1.81 -6.77
N PHE A 403 -4.34 1.27 -5.92
CA PHE A 403 -3.03 1.87 -5.66
C PHE A 403 -2.16 1.94 -6.92
N PHE A 404 -2.09 0.84 -7.69
CA PHE A 404 -1.35 0.79 -8.96
C PHE A 404 -1.87 1.80 -9.98
N THR A 405 -3.18 1.88 -10.15
CA THR A 405 -3.77 2.86 -11.08
C THR A 405 -3.47 4.30 -10.68
N GLY A 406 -3.42 4.60 -9.38
CA GLY A 406 -3.01 5.91 -8.89
C GLY A 406 -1.57 6.27 -9.25
N LEU A 407 -0.67 5.29 -9.31
CA LEU A 407 0.73 5.49 -9.69
C LEU A 407 0.92 5.61 -11.20
N GLN A 408 0.21 4.78 -11.98
CA GLN A 408 0.32 4.75 -13.45
C GLN A 408 -0.28 5.99 -14.13
N ASN A 409 -1.25 6.67 -13.51
CA ASN A 409 -1.80 7.95 -13.98
C ASN A 409 -0.75 9.08 -14.09
N ILE A 410 0.49 8.87 -13.63
CA ILE A 410 1.58 9.87 -13.72
C ILE A 410 2.46 9.65 -14.97
N GLY A 411 2.19 8.65 -15.83
CA GLY A 411 3.08 8.33 -16.95
C GLY A 411 2.48 7.82 -18.26
N ALA A 412 1.19 7.47 -18.33
CA ALA A 412 0.58 6.98 -19.58
C ALA A 412 -0.42 7.99 -20.15
N GLY A 413 -0.14 8.48 -21.36
CA GLY A 413 -1.03 9.39 -22.08
C GLY A 413 -2.39 8.77 -22.40
N SER A 414 -3.44 9.60 -22.30
CA SER A 414 -4.81 9.47 -22.85
C SER A 414 -5.83 8.51 -22.22
N PHE A 415 -5.52 7.68 -21.22
CA PHE A 415 -6.55 6.86 -20.57
C PHE A 415 -6.49 6.95 -19.03
N THR A 416 -7.57 7.43 -18.43
CA THR A 416 -7.77 7.47 -16.97
C THR A 416 -8.73 6.33 -16.56
N PRO A 417 -8.23 5.21 -16.02
CA PRO A 417 -9.09 4.12 -15.58
C PRO A 417 -9.99 4.60 -14.44
N LYS A 418 -11.27 4.22 -14.46
CA LYS A 418 -12.19 4.53 -13.38
C LYS A 418 -12.08 3.47 -12.28
N PRO A 419 -12.23 3.83 -11.00
CA PRO A 419 -12.03 2.90 -9.89
C PRO A 419 -12.96 1.68 -9.88
N PHE A 420 -14.12 1.80 -10.53
CA PHE A 420 -15.13 0.76 -10.65
C PHE A 420 -15.08 0.00 -12.00
N ASP A 421 -14.04 0.20 -12.82
CA ASP A 421 -13.90 -0.55 -14.06
C ASP A 421 -13.77 -2.05 -13.78
N SER A 422 -14.47 -2.84 -14.59
CA SER A 422 -14.79 -4.24 -14.35
C SER A 422 -14.77 -5.02 -15.65
N GLN A 423 -14.19 -6.23 -15.63
CA GLN A 423 -14.28 -7.19 -16.73
C GLN A 423 -15.69 -7.77 -16.84
N ILE A 424 -16.35 -8.02 -15.70
CA ILE A 424 -17.71 -8.58 -15.65
C ILE A 424 -18.71 -7.65 -16.35
N LEU A 425 -18.61 -6.35 -16.11
CA LEU A 425 -19.52 -5.35 -16.68
C LEU A 425 -19.07 -4.81 -18.05
N ARG A 426 -17.94 -5.30 -18.59
CA ARG A 426 -17.33 -4.80 -19.83
C ARG A 426 -17.13 -3.26 -19.84
N THR A 427 -16.78 -2.71 -18.69
CA THR A 427 -16.44 -1.27 -18.54
C THR A 427 -14.94 -1.02 -18.58
N CYS A 428 -14.13 -2.07 -18.54
CA CYS A 428 -12.68 -2.03 -18.67
C CYS A 428 -12.21 -1.62 -20.08
N HIS A 429 -10.94 -1.24 -20.18
CA HIS A 429 -10.30 -0.85 -21.44
C HIS A 429 -9.28 -1.91 -21.88
N ASP A 430 -9.29 -2.26 -23.16
CA ASP A 430 -8.37 -3.25 -23.70
C ASP A 430 -6.95 -2.68 -23.76
N THR A 431 -5.99 -3.43 -23.22
CA THR A 431 -4.57 -3.07 -23.19
C THR A 431 -3.71 -4.32 -23.40
N THR A 432 -2.54 -4.11 -23.98
CA THR A 432 -1.56 -5.17 -24.23
C THR A 432 -0.47 -5.10 -23.16
N ILE A 433 -0.34 -6.17 -22.38
CA ILE A 433 0.76 -6.36 -21.42
C ILE A 433 1.74 -7.35 -22.04
N ASN A 434 3.04 -7.06 -22.01
CA ASN A 434 4.04 -8.00 -22.46
C ASN A 434 4.45 -8.93 -21.31
N ASP A 435 4.50 -10.22 -21.58
CA ASP A 435 5.06 -11.23 -20.66
C ASP A 435 6.60 -11.11 -20.58
N ILE A 436 7.22 -11.82 -19.63
CA ILE A 436 8.68 -11.88 -19.45
C ILE A 436 9.40 -12.40 -20.71
N ASN A 437 8.70 -13.18 -21.54
CA ASN A 437 9.18 -13.68 -22.83
C ASN A 437 8.95 -12.70 -23.99
N GLY A 438 8.39 -11.50 -23.74
CA GLY A 438 8.06 -10.50 -24.75
C GLY A 438 6.80 -10.81 -25.57
N GLY A 439 6.03 -11.84 -25.21
CA GLY A 439 4.78 -12.18 -25.88
C GLY A 439 3.67 -11.18 -25.53
N PRO A 440 2.93 -10.63 -26.51
CA PRO A 440 1.83 -9.72 -26.24
C PRO A 440 0.65 -10.48 -25.63
N PHE A 441 0.12 -9.98 -24.52
CA PHE A 441 -1.09 -10.48 -23.86
C PHE A 441 -2.14 -9.37 -23.82
N GLU A 442 -3.18 -9.51 -24.64
CA GLU A 442 -4.32 -8.60 -24.63
C GLU A 442 -5.23 -8.91 -23.44
N VAL A 443 -5.49 -7.89 -22.62
CA VAL A 443 -6.34 -8.00 -21.45
C VAL A 443 -7.15 -6.73 -21.25
N CYS A 444 -8.39 -6.92 -20.81
CA CYS A 444 -9.24 -5.81 -20.42
C CYS A 444 -8.83 -5.34 -19.02
N PHE A 445 -8.30 -4.13 -18.90
CA PHE A 445 -7.79 -3.56 -17.64
C PHE A 445 -8.91 -3.08 -16.74
N PHE A 446 -8.97 -3.68 -15.55
CA PHE A 446 -9.96 -3.39 -14.53
C PHE A 446 -9.26 -2.86 -13.28
N VAL A 447 -10.04 -2.24 -12.40
CA VAL A 447 -9.54 -1.69 -11.13
C VAL A 447 -10.09 -2.52 -9.97
N ALA A 448 -11.12 -2.03 -9.28
CA ALA A 448 -11.73 -2.73 -8.14
C ALA A 448 -13.14 -3.27 -8.44
N GLY A 449 -13.71 -2.96 -9.62
CA GLY A 449 -15.11 -3.27 -9.93
C GLY A 449 -15.47 -4.74 -9.79
N ASP A 450 -14.64 -5.64 -10.33
CA ASP A 450 -14.88 -7.09 -10.23
C ASP A 450 -14.79 -7.60 -8.80
N ASP A 451 -13.85 -7.08 -8.00
CA ASP A 451 -13.67 -7.48 -6.61
C ASP A 451 -14.85 -7.01 -5.74
N VAL A 452 -15.38 -5.81 -5.99
CA VAL A 452 -16.60 -5.30 -5.35
C VAL A 452 -17.79 -6.20 -5.69
N ILE A 453 -18.04 -6.47 -6.97
CA ILE A 453 -19.17 -7.29 -7.43
C ILE A 453 -19.10 -8.67 -6.77
N MET A 454 -17.93 -9.29 -6.80
CA MET A 454 -17.77 -10.66 -6.33
C MET A 454 -17.87 -10.77 -4.81
N LEU A 455 -17.53 -9.74 -4.03
CA LEU A 455 -17.82 -9.70 -2.60
C LEU A 455 -19.32 -9.82 -2.32
N PHE A 456 -20.17 -9.07 -3.02
CA PHE A 456 -21.62 -9.16 -2.83
C PHE A 456 -22.19 -10.49 -3.34
N VAL A 457 -21.76 -10.93 -4.52
CA VAL A 457 -22.20 -12.22 -5.09
C VAL A 457 -21.84 -13.37 -4.15
N TYR A 458 -20.59 -13.47 -3.72
CA TYR A 458 -20.16 -14.52 -2.82
C TYR A 458 -20.79 -14.39 -1.43
N GLY A 459 -21.04 -13.17 -0.94
CA GLY A 459 -21.79 -12.98 0.30
C GLY A 459 -23.19 -13.64 0.26
N VAL A 460 -23.92 -13.46 -0.85
CA VAL A 460 -25.22 -14.12 -1.06
C VAL A 460 -25.07 -15.63 -1.19
N VAL A 461 -24.09 -16.08 -1.98
CA VAL A 461 -23.83 -17.52 -2.18
C VAL A 461 -23.48 -18.21 -0.85
N TYR A 462 -22.62 -17.60 -0.03
CA TYR A 462 -22.25 -18.14 1.28
C TYR A 462 -23.42 -18.21 2.22
N PHE A 463 -24.25 -17.17 2.25
CA PHE A 463 -25.43 -17.15 3.10
C PHE A 463 -26.47 -18.17 2.65
N GLY A 464 -26.70 -18.32 1.35
CA GLY A 464 -27.57 -19.36 0.79
C GLY A 464 -27.08 -20.77 1.09
N LEU A 465 -25.78 -21.03 0.88
CA LEU A 465 -25.16 -22.33 1.17
C LEU A 465 -25.21 -22.66 2.66
N LEU A 466 -25.03 -21.65 3.52
CA LEU A 466 -25.17 -21.80 4.97
C LEU A 466 -26.58 -22.22 5.36
N LEU A 467 -27.62 -21.54 4.83
CA LEU A 467 -29.01 -21.89 5.11
C LEU A 467 -29.31 -23.32 4.64
N PHE A 468 -28.83 -23.69 3.46
CA PHE A 468 -28.99 -25.05 2.93
C PHE A 468 -28.33 -26.11 3.81
N LEU A 469 -27.06 -25.89 4.20
CA LEU A 469 -26.33 -26.82 5.07
C LEU A 469 -26.98 -26.93 6.45
N ASP A 470 -27.37 -25.81 7.04
CA ASP A 470 -27.95 -25.79 8.38
C ASP A 470 -29.37 -26.36 8.39
N TYR A 471 -30.15 -26.16 7.32
CA TYR A 471 -31.42 -26.84 7.14
C TYR A 471 -31.21 -28.36 7.10
N LYS A 472 -30.33 -28.85 6.23
CA LYS A 472 -30.08 -30.29 6.08
C LYS A 472 -29.58 -30.95 7.37
N LEU A 473 -28.63 -30.32 8.07
CA LEU A 473 -28.04 -30.85 9.30
C LEU A 473 -29.02 -30.86 10.49
N ASN A 474 -29.98 -29.93 10.53
CA ASN A 474 -30.94 -29.84 11.64
C ASN A 474 -32.28 -30.53 11.35
N ASP A 475 -32.69 -30.65 10.08
CA ASP A 475 -33.87 -31.43 9.69
C ASP A 475 -33.69 -32.90 10.11
N ASP A 476 -32.49 -33.46 9.89
CA ASP A 476 -32.11 -34.81 10.37
C ASP A 476 -32.18 -34.97 11.90
N LYS A 477 -32.11 -33.87 12.66
CA LYS A 477 -31.95 -33.89 14.13
C LYS A 477 -33.23 -33.54 14.90
N TRP A 478 -34.13 -32.77 14.29
CA TRP A 478 -35.28 -32.16 14.98
C TRP A 478 -36.62 -32.35 14.26
N ASN A 479 -36.67 -33.12 13.17
CA ASN A 479 -37.91 -33.48 12.50
C ASN A 479 -38.33 -34.92 12.91
N PRO A 480 -39.14 -35.07 13.96
CA PRO A 480 -39.61 -36.39 14.42
C PRO A 480 -40.56 -37.07 13.42
N ASP A 481 -41.10 -36.33 12.44
CA ASP A 481 -42.12 -36.83 11.51
C ASP A 481 -41.50 -37.53 10.29
N ARG A 482 -40.18 -37.53 10.12
CA ARG A 482 -39.51 -38.21 8.99
C ARG A 482 -39.51 -39.73 9.13
N ASP A 483 -39.65 -40.23 10.35
CA ASP A 483 -39.75 -41.66 10.68
C ASP A 483 -41.21 -42.09 10.95
N LEU A 484 -42.18 -41.20 10.75
CA LEU A 484 -43.60 -41.58 10.77
C LEU A 484 -43.99 -42.13 9.38
N PRO A 485 -44.56 -43.34 9.32
CA PRO A 485 -44.84 -44.06 8.07
C PRO A 485 -45.89 -43.39 7.18
#